data_AF-A0A1A0DK67-F1
#
_entry.id   AF-A0A1A0DK67-F1
#
_cell.length_a   1.000
_cell.length_b   1.000
_cell.length_c   1.000
_cell.angle_alpha   90.00
_cell.angle_beta   90.00
_cell.angle_gamma   90.00
#
_symmetry.space_group_name_H-M   'P 1'
#
loop_
_entity.id
_entity.type
_entity.pdbx_description
1 polymer ?
#
loop_
_entity_poly.entity_id
_entity_poly.type
_entity_poly.pdbx_seq_one_letter_code
_entity_poly.pdbx_strand_id
1 'polypeptide(L)'
;MMGSALLNEMDMGIFGEEIHMKQRLITLIVAILGLTVELWQAPNVDASSTNRVIKTTNLTKSAYLTKNTQGGFYNMSGAANNLKIQSRGTLRQYGNTTWFVTQQRQIRLANNTTANYYFVTSANTRVRGWVKTGSLKKSTRSFTNLYNVAKSKLGHRYVYGAVGPNTFDCSGYTKYVFQQAAQKTLPRVAQAQYRQYPKISKQRAQKGDLVFFGSGTGSISHVGIYVGGGKMIDAQDNGVKNEKVYVPWWHAVGYSRPVNFGA
;
A
#
# COMPACT_ATOMS: atom_id res chain seq x y z
N MET A 1 -14.52 58.84 -63.36
CA MET A 1 -15.09 59.22 -62.05
C MET A 1 -14.54 58.22 -61.04
N MET A 2 -13.40 58.54 -60.43
CA MET A 2 -13.25 59.19 -59.11
C MET A 2 -13.44 58.20 -57.94
N GLY A 3 -12.41 58.13 -57.08
CA GLY A 3 -12.41 57.55 -55.73
C GLY A 3 -11.60 56.25 -55.62
N SER A 4 -10.30 56.31 -55.30
CA SER A 4 -9.73 56.23 -53.93
C SER A 4 -9.75 54.80 -53.35
N ALA A 5 -8.73 54.17 -52.77
CA ALA A 5 -7.36 54.48 -52.39
C ALA A 5 -6.66 53.10 -52.16
N LEU A 6 -5.48 52.88 -52.75
CA LEU A 6 -4.16 52.72 -52.09
C LEU A 6 -4.07 51.79 -50.85
N LEU A 7 -3.33 50.69 -51.08
CA LEU A 7 -2.24 50.09 -50.26
C LEU A 7 -2.49 49.78 -48.77
N ASN A 8 -2.28 48.51 -48.38
CA ASN A 8 -1.12 48.19 -47.55
C ASN A 8 -0.79 46.69 -47.55
N GLU A 9 0.40 46.36 -48.05
CA GLU A 9 1.18 45.20 -47.66
C GLU A 9 1.90 45.50 -46.32
N MET A 10 2.18 44.44 -45.56
CA MET A 10 3.21 44.31 -44.51
C MET A 10 3.13 45.24 -43.29
N ASP A 11 2.89 44.67 -42.10
CA ASP A 11 3.82 44.92 -40.98
C ASP A 11 3.85 43.78 -39.96
N MET A 12 5.06 43.24 -39.74
CA MET A 12 5.42 42.43 -38.58
C MET A 12 5.96 43.39 -37.51
N GLY A 13 5.21 43.62 -36.44
CA GLY A 13 5.76 44.30 -35.28
C GLY A 13 4.69 44.87 -34.39
N ILE A 14 5.05 45.08 -33.12
CA ILE A 14 4.29 45.88 -32.14
C ILE A 14 3.16 45.12 -31.42
N PHE A 15 3.50 43.97 -30.82
CA PHE A 15 2.95 43.58 -29.51
C PHE A 15 4.01 43.62 -28.38
N GLY A 16 5.14 44.30 -28.65
CA GLY A 16 6.27 44.45 -27.73
C GLY A 16 6.44 45.86 -27.12
N GLU A 17 5.69 46.88 -27.56
CA GLU A 17 5.89 48.26 -27.08
C GLU A 17 4.78 48.83 -26.18
N GLU A 18 3.60 48.20 -26.07
CA GLU A 18 2.55 48.71 -25.16
C GLU A 18 2.82 48.42 -23.67
N ILE A 19 3.70 47.47 -23.35
CA ILE A 19 4.07 47.15 -21.96
C ILE A 19 5.16 48.10 -21.45
N HIS A 20 5.99 48.65 -22.35
CA HIS A 20 7.09 49.55 -21.98
C HIS A 20 6.68 51.02 -21.87
N MET A 21 5.55 51.45 -22.45
CA MET A 21 5.06 52.82 -22.29
C MET A 21 4.24 53.03 -20.99
N LYS A 22 3.63 51.98 -20.42
CA LYS A 22 2.91 52.07 -19.12
C LYS A 22 3.83 52.05 -17.89
N GLN A 23 5.07 51.56 -18.02
CA GLN A 23 6.04 51.58 -16.91
C GLN A 23 6.81 52.90 -16.80
N ARG A 24 6.90 53.70 -17.87
CA ARG A 24 7.60 55.00 -17.84
C ARG A 24 6.74 56.18 -17.37
N LEU A 25 5.41 56.03 -17.29
CA LEU A 25 4.53 57.08 -16.73
C LEU A 25 4.45 57.07 -15.20
N ILE A 26 4.73 55.94 -14.54
CA ILE A 26 4.59 55.83 -13.08
C ILE A 26 5.78 56.46 -12.34
N THR A 27 6.94 56.60 -12.99
CA THR A 27 8.14 57.18 -12.36
C THR A 27 8.14 58.71 -12.34
N LEU A 28 7.28 59.40 -13.10
CA LEU A 28 7.39 60.86 -13.27
C LEU A 28 6.46 61.73 -12.38
N ILE A 29 5.66 61.16 -11.48
CA ILE A 29 4.72 61.95 -10.64
C ILE A 29 5.16 62.09 -9.17
N VAL A 30 6.22 61.42 -8.70
CA VAL A 30 6.59 61.40 -7.27
C VAL A 30 7.69 62.41 -6.90
N ALA A 31 7.73 63.58 -7.53
CA ALA A 31 8.76 64.60 -7.23
C ALA A 31 8.33 65.76 -6.30
N ILE A 32 7.07 65.88 -5.84
CA ILE A 32 6.65 67.10 -5.08
C ILE A 32 5.94 66.87 -3.74
N LEU A 33 5.57 65.64 -3.34
CA LEU A 33 5.02 65.44 -2.00
C LEU A 33 5.75 64.29 -1.33
N GLY A 34 6.39 64.58 -0.19
CA GLY A 34 7.14 63.65 0.67
C GLY A 34 6.26 62.57 1.29
N LEU A 35 5.59 61.79 0.45
CA LEU A 35 4.94 60.54 0.77
C LEU A 35 5.99 59.45 0.62
N THR A 36 6.40 58.89 1.75
CA THR A 36 7.12 57.61 1.76
C THR A 36 6.23 56.57 1.09
N VAL A 37 6.54 56.24 -0.17
CA VAL A 37 6.00 55.03 -0.80
C VAL A 37 6.70 53.87 -0.12
N GLU A 38 6.04 53.26 0.88
CA GLU A 38 6.39 51.92 1.28
C GLU A 38 6.24 51.04 0.04
N LEU A 39 7.38 50.68 -0.55
CA LEU A 39 7.45 49.70 -1.62
C LEU A 39 6.81 48.42 -1.09
N TRP A 40 5.56 48.18 -1.46
CA TRP A 40 4.92 46.89 -1.27
C TRP A 40 5.70 45.92 -2.16
N GLN A 41 6.73 45.30 -1.60
CA GLN A 41 7.44 44.22 -2.24
C GLN A 41 6.40 43.11 -2.41
N ALA A 42 5.96 42.90 -3.65
CA ALA A 42 5.27 41.67 -3.99
C ALA A 42 6.13 40.53 -3.46
N PRO A 43 5.58 39.60 -2.65
CA PRO A 43 6.39 38.54 -2.08
C PRO A 43 7.11 37.86 -3.24
N ASN A 44 8.45 37.85 -3.19
CA ASN A 44 9.26 37.03 -4.07
C ASN A 44 8.79 35.59 -3.88
N VAL A 45 7.89 35.12 -4.74
CA VAL A 45 7.56 33.71 -4.82
C VAL A 45 8.73 33.12 -5.57
N ASP A 46 9.82 32.89 -4.84
CA ASP A 46 10.86 31.96 -5.25
C ASP A 46 10.13 30.63 -5.49
N ALA A 47 9.81 30.36 -6.76
CA ALA A 47 9.32 29.07 -7.19
C ALA A 47 10.48 28.10 -6.99
N SER A 48 10.63 27.62 -5.76
CA SER A 48 11.58 26.61 -5.37
C SER A 48 11.49 25.48 -6.39
N SER A 49 12.52 25.36 -7.23
CA SER A 49 12.65 24.35 -8.29
C SER A 49 12.86 22.94 -7.73
N THR A 50 12.66 22.76 -6.42
CA THR A 50 12.89 21.54 -5.68
C THR A 50 11.57 21.03 -5.11
N ASN A 51 11.47 19.71 -4.94
CA ASN A 51 10.27 19.16 -4.33
C ASN A 51 10.28 19.43 -2.82
N ARG A 52 9.12 19.72 -2.23
CA ARG A 52 8.98 19.99 -0.81
C ARG A 52 7.88 19.13 -0.18
N VAL A 53 8.15 18.54 0.97
CA VAL A 53 7.14 17.87 1.81
C VAL A 53 6.27 18.94 2.46
N ILE A 54 4.99 18.98 2.12
CA ILE A 54 3.99 19.87 2.72
C ILE A 54 3.48 19.28 4.03
N LYS A 55 3.12 18.00 4.01
CA LYS A 55 2.50 17.31 5.14
C LYS A 55 2.90 15.85 5.17
N THR A 56 3.18 15.33 6.36
CA THR A 56 3.33 13.88 6.61
C THR A 56 2.22 13.43 7.55
N THR A 57 1.52 12.35 7.22
CA THR A 57 0.47 11.75 8.04
C THR A 57 0.80 10.28 8.30
N ASN A 58 0.85 9.88 9.57
CA ASN A 58 0.98 8.47 9.95
C ASN A 58 -0.39 7.79 9.83
N LEU A 59 -0.42 6.59 9.27
CA LEU A 59 -1.63 5.82 9.00
C LEU A 59 -1.58 4.49 9.74
N THR A 60 -2.74 3.98 10.15
CA THR A 60 -2.87 2.62 10.64
C THR A 60 -2.46 1.63 9.55
N LYS A 61 -1.53 0.73 9.88
CA LYS A 61 -0.98 -0.27 8.96
C LYS A 61 -2.12 -1.04 8.29
N SER A 62 -2.23 -0.90 6.98
CA SER A 62 -3.30 -1.52 6.18
C SER A 62 -2.72 -2.23 4.97
N ALA A 63 -3.31 -3.37 4.60
CA ALA A 63 -2.88 -4.18 3.47
C ALA A 63 -3.46 -3.66 2.14
N TYR A 64 -2.62 -3.60 1.12
CA TYR A 64 -2.95 -3.16 -0.24
C TYR A 64 -2.35 -4.13 -1.26
N LEU A 65 -2.99 -4.23 -2.42
CA LEU A 65 -2.46 -4.88 -3.61
C LEU A 65 -2.11 -3.81 -4.64
N THR A 66 -1.17 -4.13 -5.53
CA THR A 66 -0.89 -3.28 -6.69
C THR A 66 -2.11 -3.22 -7.60
N LYS A 67 -2.44 -2.03 -8.11
CA LYS A 67 -3.31 -1.93 -9.28
C LYS A 67 -2.47 -2.26 -10.52
N ASN A 68 -3.08 -2.91 -11.50
CA ASN A 68 -2.41 -3.35 -12.73
C ASN A 68 -2.00 -2.18 -13.66
N THR A 69 -1.90 -0.96 -13.13
CA THR A 69 -1.47 0.26 -13.85
C THR A 69 0.01 0.53 -13.53
N GLN A 70 0.75 1.22 -14.40
CA GLN A 70 2.18 1.53 -14.26
C GLN A 70 2.49 2.48 -13.07
N GLY A 71 2.11 2.09 -11.85
CA GLY A 71 2.40 2.84 -10.63
C GLY A 71 3.90 2.87 -10.41
N GLY A 72 4.49 4.06 -10.54
CA GLY A 72 5.91 4.28 -10.25
C GLY A 72 6.22 3.97 -8.78
N PHE A 73 7.39 3.37 -8.56
CA PHE A 73 7.92 3.09 -7.23
C PHE A 73 9.15 3.96 -7.01
N TYR A 74 9.22 4.65 -5.88
CA TYR A 74 10.18 5.72 -5.66
C TYR A 74 10.94 5.56 -4.34
N ASN A 75 12.19 6.03 -4.32
CA ASN A 75 12.89 6.39 -3.09
C ASN A 75 12.76 7.90 -2.88
N MET A 76 12.65 8.31 -1.62
CA MET A 76 12.69 9.71 -1.24
C MET A 76 13.79 9.94 -0.22
N SER A 77 14.62 10.96 -0.46
CA SER A 77 15.76 11.33 0.38
C SER A 77 15.95 12.85 0.39
N GLY A 78 16.84 13.34 1.26
CA GLY A 78 17.10 14.77 1.43
C GLY A 78 16.17 15.44 2.43
N ALA A 79 16.33 16.76 2.58
CA ALA A 79 15.58 17.57 3.52
C ALA A 79 14.14 17.78 3.06
N ALA A 80 13.23 18.11 3.99
CA ALA A 80 11.82 18.34 3.67
C ALA A 80 11.62 19.46 2.63
N ASN A 81 12.48 20.49 2.64
CA ASN A 81 12.44 21.63 1.71
C ASN A 81 13.30 21.43 0.44
N ASN A 82 13.97 20.29 0.30
CA ASN A 82 14.78 19.94 -0.86
C ASN A 82 14.76 18.41 -1.05
N LEU A 83 13.57 17.91 -1.32
CA LEU A 83 13.29 16.48 -1.39
C LEU A 83 13.68 15.94 -2.77
N LYS A 84 14.54 14.92 -2.76
CA LYS A 84 14.90 14.14 -3.93
C LYS A 84 13.92 12.98 -4.07
N ILE A 85 13.27 12.87 -5.23
CA ILE A 85 12.38 11.75 -5.57
C ILE A 85 13.02 10.98 -6.72
N GLN A 86 13.48 9.76 -6.45
CA GLN A 86 14.17 8.92 -7.42
C GLN A 86 13.31 7.72 -7.79
N SER A 87 13.06 7.54 -9.09
CA SER A 87 12.34 6.35 -9.58
C SER A 87 13.18 5.09 -9.39
N ARG A 88 12.54 4.00 -8.99
CA ARG A 88 13.10 2.64 -8.85
C ARG A 88 12.43 1.65 -9.82
N GLY A 89 11.76 2.15 -10.85
CA GLY A 89 10.93 1.37 -11.73
C GLY A 89 9.47 1.34 -11.29
N THR A 90 8.79 0.23 -11.54
CA THR A 90 7.33 0.10 -11.36
C THR A 90 6.98 -0.87 -10.26
N LEU A 91 5.79 -0.73 -9.66
CA LEU A 91 5.30 -1.70 -8.68
C LEU A 91 5.06 -3.11 -9.25
N ARG A 92 4.85 -3.22 -10.56
CA ARG A 92 4.60 -4.49 -11.25
C ARG A 92 5.79 -5.45 -11.17
N GLN A 93 7.03 -4.93 -11.08
CA GLN A 93 8.23 -5.76 -10.93
C GLN A 93 8.19 -6.64 -9.66
N TYR A 94 7.33 -6.29 -8.71
CA TYR A 94 7.13 -7.03 -7.47
C TYR A 94 5.89 -7.95 -7.48
N GLY A 95 5.27 -8.23 -8.63
CA GLY A 95 4.23 -9.25 -8.81
C GLY A 95 3.06 -9.18 -7.80
N ASN A 96 2.56 -10.36 -7.37
CA ASN A 96 1.47 -10.54 -6.39
C ASN A 96 1.89 -10.18 -4.93
N THR A 97 2.58 -9.05 -4.74
CA THR A 97 2.99 -8.56 -3.42
C THR A 97 1.85 -7.86 -2.70
N THR A 98 1.68 -8.21 -1.42
CA THR A 98 0.88 -7.42 -0.49
C THR A 98 1.75 -6.31 0.10
N TRP A 99 1.28 -5.08 -0.03
CA TRP A 99 1.93 -3.86 0.44
C TRP A 99 1.26 -3.35 1.70
N PHE A 100 2.05 -2.97 2.71
CA PHE A 100 1.56 -2.28 3.88
C PHE A 100 1.80 -0.81 3.78
N VAL A 101 0.73 -0.04 3.81
CA VAL A 101 0.79 1.43 3.87
C VAL A 101 0.78 1.86 5.33
N THR A 102 1.75 2.69 5.72
CA THR A 102 1.87 3.21 7.09
C THR A 102 2.00 4.72 7.16
N GLN A 103 2.28 5.39 6.04
CA GLN A 103 2.41 6.85 5.99
C GLN A 103 1.93 7.41 4.65
N GLN A 104 1.46 8.65 4.68
CA GLN A 104 1.19 9.47 3.51
C GLN A 104 2.03 10.75 3.58
N ARG A 105 2.56 11.19 2.43
CA ARG A 105 3.16 12.50 2.25
C ARG A 105 2.45 13.28 1.15
N GLN A 106 2.10 14.51 1.44
CA GLN A 106 1.70 15.50 0.44
C GLN A 106 2.94 16.31 0.06
N ILE A 107 3.24 16.36 -1.24
CA ILE A 107 4.47 16.94 -1.76
C ILE A 107 4.13 18.01 -2.79
N ARG A 108 4.69 19.20 -2.61
CA ARG A 108 4.80 20.24 -3.64
C ARG A 108 5.92 19.80 -4.57
N LEU A 109 5.61 19.52 -5.82
CA LEU A 109 6.61 19.19 -6.83
C LEU A 109 7.27 20.45 -7.38
N ALA A 110 8.45 20.31 -7.97
CA ALA A 110 9.20 21.40 -8.59
C ALA A 110 8.38 22.19 -9.63
N ASN A 111 7.43 21.55 -10.31
CA ASN A 111 6.50 22.18 -11.26
C ASN A 111 5.29 22.86 -10.57
N ASN A 112 5.39 23.14 -9.27
CA ASN A 112 4.34 23.74 -8.45
C ASN A 112 3.06 22.89 -8.26
N THR A 113 2.99 21.68 -8.81
CA THR A 113 1.82 20.80 -8.57
C THR A 113 1.93 20.08 -7.23
N THR A 114 0.79 19.64 -6.69
CA THR A 114 0.78 18.87 -5.44
C THR A 114 0.41 17.42 -5.71
N ALA A 115 1.18 16.49 -5.14
CA ALA A 115 0.96 15.05 -5.28
C ALA A 115 1.00 14.33 -3.93
N ASN A 116 0.14 13.32 -3.79
CA ASN A 116 0.11 12.45 -2.63
C ASN A 116 0.88 11.16 -2.90
N TYR A 117 1.77 10.81 -1.97
CA TYR A 117 2.54 9.59 -1.98
C TYR A 117 2.30 8.78 -0.71
N TYR A 118 2.27 7.47 -0.85
CA TYR A 118 2.15 6.53 0.27
C TYR A 118 3.46 5.78 0.46
N PHE A 119 3.92 5.71 1.71
CA PHE A 119 5.02 4.85 2.07
C PHE A 119 4.51 3.42 2.19
N VAL A 120 5.15 2.51 1.46
CA VAL A 120 4.79 1.10 1.40
C VAL A 120 5.95 0.21 1.83
N THR A 121 5.62 -0.88 2.50
CA THR A 121 6.54 -1.98 2.79
C THR A 121 5.96 -3.29 2.27
N SER A 122 6.78 -4.13 1.65
CA SER A 122 6.37 -5.44 1.16
C SER A 122 6.28 -6.44 2.31
N ALA A 123 5.28 -7.32 2.25
CA ALA A 123 5.12 -8.40 3.24
C ALA A 123 6.28 -9.42 3.21
N ASN A 124 6.85 -9.67 2.03
CA ASN A 124 7.68 -10.85 1.76
C ASN A 124 9.12 -10.55 1.34
N THR A 125 9.39 -9.36 0.77
CA THR A 125 10.68 -9.08 0.10
C THR A 125 11.52 -8.01 0.80
N ARG A 126 11.08 -7.51 1.98
CA ARG A 126 11.69 -6.37 2.70
C ARG A 126 11.87 -5.10 1.86
N VAL A 127 11.29 -5.06 0.65
CA VAL A 127 11.24 -3.90 -0.22
C VAL A 127 10.37 -2.83 0.43
N ARG A 128 10.85 -1.58 0.41
CA ARG A 128 10.16 -0.40 0.93
C ARG A 128 10.41 0.81 0.06
N GLY A 129 9.46 1.73 0.01
CA GLY A 129 9.56 2.94 -0.80
C GLY A 129 8.24 3.69 -0.86
N TRP A 130 8.14 4.59 -1.82
CA TRP A 130 7.00 5.49 -2.00
C TRP A 130 6.28 5.19 -3.30
N VAL A 131 4.97 5.32 -3.29
CA VAL A 131 4.11 5.16 -4.47
C VAL A 131 3.15 6.32 -4.57
N LYS A 132 2.84 6.77 -5.79
CA LYS A 132 1.80 7.80 -5.97
C LYS A 132 0.43 7.23 -5.63
N THR A 133 -0.46 8.12 -5.17
CA THR A 133 -1.89 7.78 -5.03
C THR A 133 -2.45 7.17 -6.33
N GLY A 134 -3.43 6.27 -6.20
CA GLY A 134 -4.01 5.54 -7.32
C GLY A 134 -3.21 4.32 -7.80
N SER A 135 -1.98 4.09 -7.31
CA SER A 135 -1.16 2.92 -7.67
C SER A 135 -1.55 1.62 -6.94
N LEU A 136 -2.34 1.76 -5.87
CA LEU A 136 -2.73 0.65 -4.99
C LEU A 136 -4.25 0.50 -4.92
N LYS A 137 -4.71 -0.72 -4.66
CA LYS A 137 -6.08 -1.04 -4.25
C LYS A 137 -6.05 -1.63 -2.85
N LYS A 138 -6.93 -1.18 -1.96
CA LYS A 138 -7.03 -1.74 -0.61
C LYS A 138 -7.34 -3.23 -0.73
N SER A 139 -6.62 -4.05 0.02
CA SER A 139 -6.85 -5.49 0.03
C SER A 139 -8.20 -5.75 0.71
N THR A 140 -9.08 -6.49 0.05
CA THR A 140 -10.29 -7.04 0.69
C THR A 140 -9.96 -8.23 1.61
N ARG A 141 -8.76 -8.81 1.45
CA ARG A 141 -8.26 -9.86 2.35
C ARG A 141 -8.00 -9.24 3.72
N SER A 142 -8.82 -9.61 4.69
CA SER A 142 -8.67 -9.22 6.09
C SER A 142 -8.72 -10.45 6.97
N PHE A 143 -8.03 -10.40 8.12
CA PHE A 143 -8.15 -11.46 9.12
C PHE A 143 -9.60 -11.61 9.60
N THR A 144 -10.33 -10.50 9.75
CA THR A 144 -11.74 -10.52 10.13
C THR A 144 -12.57 -11.37 9.18
N ASN A 145 -12.41 -11.20 7.86
CA ASN A 145 -13.10 -12.04 6.88
C ASN A 145 -12.69 -13.51 6.99
N LEU A 146 -11.37 -13.78 7.11
CA LEU A 146 -10.86 -15.14 7.29
C LEU A 146 -11.44 -15.82 8.53
N TYR A 147 -11.47 -15.11 9.65
CA TYR A 147 -12.00 -15.64 10.90
C TYR A 147 -13.53 -15.81 10.86
N ASN A 148 -14.26 -14.95 10.17
CA ASN A 148 -15.70 -15.11 9.97
C ASN A 148 -16.02 -16.36 9.14
N VAL A 149 -15.30 -16.59 8.04
CA VAL A 149 -15.43 -17.82 7.24
C VAL A 149 -15.07 -19.04 8.08
N ALA A 150 -13.96 -19.00 8.81
CA ALA A 150 -13.52 -20.08 9.68
C ALA A 150 -14.60 -20.43 10.73
N LYS A 151 -15.09 -19.42 11.47
CA LYS A 151 -16.15 -19.57 12.47
C LYS A 151 -17.46 -20.10 11.92
N SER A 152 -17.82 -19.75 10.68
CA SER A 152 -19.05 -20.24 10.05
C SER A 152 -19.09 -21.76 9.92
N LYS A 153 -17.93 -22.43 10.11
CA LYS A 153 -17.77 -23.87 10.04
C LYS A 153 -17.66 -24.56 11.40
N LEU A 154 -17.77 -23.84 12.51
CA LEU A 154 -17.75 -24.45 13.85
C LEU A 154 -18.79 -25.57 13.97
N GLY A 155 -18.41 -26.69 14.59
CA GLY A 155 -19.27 -27.85 14.80
C GLY A 155 -19.41 -28.79 13.59
N HIS A 156 -18.97 -28.40 12.40
CA HIS A 156 -18.97 -29.31 11.24
C HIS A 156 -18.06 -30.52 11.50
N ARG A 157 -18.53 -31.70 11.06
CA ARG A 157 -17.88 -32.98 11.35
C ARG A 157 -16.51 -33.11 10.68
N TYR A 158 -15.63 -33.83 11.37
CA TYR A 158 -14.37 -34.27 10.79
C TYR A 158 -14.54 -35.54 9.96
N VAL A 159 -14.00 -35.52 8.75
CA VAL A 159 -13.94 -36.67 7.85
C VAL A 159 -12.59 -36.62 7.14
N TYR A 160 -11.76 -37.63 7.37
CA TYR A 160 -10.46 -37.75 6.70
C TYR A 160 -10.65 -37.66 5.17
N GLY A 161 -9.87 -36.83 4.49
CA GLY A 161 -10.03 -36.64 3.04
C GLY A 161 -11.01 -35.52 2.64
N ALA A 162 -11.87 -35.01 3.54
CA ALA A 162 -12.86 -34.00 3.19
C ALA A 162 -12.29 -32.58 3.09
N VAL A 163 -12.85 -31.77 2.18
CA VAL A 163 -12.40 -30.40 1.84
C VAL A 163 -13.51 -29.35 1.91
N GLY A 164 -14.65 -29.68 2.51
CA GLY A 164 -15.81 -28.81 2.63
C GLY A 164 -16.87 -29.00 1.54
N PRO A 165 -17.95 -28.18 1.57
CA PRO A 165 -18.17 -27.08 2.51
C PRO A 165 -18.78 -27.50 3.86
N ASN A 166 -19.19 -28.77 4.00
CA ASN A 166 -19.98 -29.25 5.15
C ASN A 166 -19.25 -30.25 6.05
N THR A 167 -18.14 -30.84 5.57
CA THR A 167 -17.28 -31.75 6.32
C THR A 167 -15.84 -31.49 5.94
N PHE A 168 -14.92 -31.70 6.87
CA PHE A 168 -13.52 -31.32 6.65
C PHE A 168 -12.56 -32.29 7.31
N ASP A 169 -11.37 -32.46 6.74
CA ASP A 169 -10.19 -32.75 7.57
C ASP A 169 -9.40 -31.47 7.87
N CYS A 170 -8.34 -31.58 8.67
CA CYS A 170 -7.57 -30.44 9.14
C CYS A 170 -7.04 -29.56 7.99
N SER A 171 -6.42 -30.19 7.00
CA SER A 171 -5.83 -29.49 5.85
C SER A 171 -6.83 -29.10 4.77
N GLY A 172 -7.92 -29.85 4.62
CA GLY A 172 -9.07 -29.49 3.79
C GLY A 172 -9.82 -28.27 4.35
N TYR A 173 -9.95 -28.18 5.67
CA TYR A 173 -10.52 -27.03 6.36
C TYR A 173 -9.71 -25.75 6.12
N THR A 174 -8.39 -25.78 6.37
CA THR A 174 -7.54 -24.61 6.13
C THR A 174 -7.56 -24.21 4.66
N LYS A 175 -7.49 -25.17 3.73
CA LYS A 175 -7.58 -24.91 2.28
C LYS A 175 -8.89 -24.21 1.93
N TYR A 176 -10.02 -24.70 2.43
CA TYR A 176 -11.33 -24.10 2.18
C TYR A 176 -11.41 -22.67 2.70
N VAL A 177 -11.04 -22.44 3.96
CA VAL A 177 -11.11 -21.12 4.60
C VAL A 177 -10.27 -20.09 3.84
N PHE A 178 -9.03 -20.43 3.49
CA PHE A 178 -8.15 -19.52 2.75
C PHE A 178 -8.61 -19.27 1.31
N GLN A 179 -9.20 -20.28 0.66
CA GLN A 179 -9.78 -20.10 -0.67
C GLN A 179 -10.95 -19.11 -0.63
N GLN A 180 -11.90 -19.30 0.29
CA GLN A 180 -13.09 -18.46 0.38
C GLN A 180 -12.78 -17.04 0.87
N ALA A 181 -11.95 -16.91 1.90
CA ALA A 181 -11.73 -15.63 2.55
C ALA A 181 -10.63 -14.77 1.92
N ALA A 182 -9.65 -15.40 1.28
CA ALA A 182 -8.45 -14.73 0.80
C ALA A 182 -8.10 -15.04 -0.66
N GLN A 183 -8.90 -15.87 -1.36
CA GLN A 183 -8.61 -16.35 -2.71
C GLN A 183 -7.21 -16.98 -2.79
N LYS A 184 -6.82 -17.69 -1.73
CA LYS A 184 -5.51 -18.33 -1.61
C LYS A 184 -5.69 -19.85 -1.61
N THR A 185 -5.28 -20.48 -2.71
CA THR A 185 -5.24 -21.93 -2.80
C THR A 185 -4.07 -22.49 -1.98
N LEU A 186 -4.38 -23.24 -0.92
CA LEU A 186 -3.39 -24.02 -0.19
C LEU A 186 -3.26 -25.44 -0.77
N PRO A 187 -2.11 -26.11 -0.58
CA PRO A 187 -1.96 -27.54 -0.83
C PRO A 187 -2.99 -28.36 -0.09
N ARG A 188 -3.30 -29.54 -0.62
CA ARG A 188 -4.29 -30.42 0.00
C ARG A 188 -3.83 -30.98 1.34
N VAL A 189 -2.55 -31.33 1.48
CA VAL A 189 -2.01 -32.08 2.62
C VAL A 189 -1.28 -31.14 3.59
N ALA A 190 -1.43 -31.35 4.90
CA ALA A 190 -0.79 -30.54 5.95
C ALA A 190 0.74 -30.44 5.79
N GLN A 191 1.43 -31.55 5.50
CA GLN A 191 2.86 -31.58 5.21
C GLN A 191 3.24 -30.64 4.03
N ALA A 192 2.43 -30.62 2.97
CA ALA A 192 2.68 -29.77 1.80
C ALA A 192 2.39 -28.29 2.12
N GLN A 193 1.33 -28.01 2.88
CA GLN A 193 1.05 -26.65 3.38
C GLN A 193 2.21 -26.13 4.25
N TYR A 194 2.77 -26.99 5.10
CA TYR A 194 3.95 -26.65 5.88
C TYR A 194 5.09 -26.29 4.93
N ARG A 195 5.48 -27.17 4.02
CA ARG A 195 6.64 -26.98 3.12
C ARG A 195 6.53 -25.74 2.21
N GLN A 196 5.33 -25.38 1.75
CA GLN A 196 5.17 -24.32 0.74
C GLN A 196 5.47 -22.90 1.27
N TYR A 197 5.21 -22.62 2.54
CA TYR A 197 5.21 -21.23 3.03
C TYR A 197 6.39 -20.93 3.97
N PRO A 198 6.84 -19.65 4.01
CA PRO A 198 7.90 -19.23 4.92
C PRO A 198 7.59 -19.57 6.38
N LYS A 199 8.60 -20.10 7.08
CA LYS A 199 8.49 -20.45 8.50
C LYS A 199 8.48 -19.20 9.35
N ILE A 200 7.61 -19.21 10.36
CA ILE A 200 7.45 -18.12 11.31
C ILE A 200 7.79 -18.67 12.71
N SER A 201 8.58 -17.92 13.46
CA SER A 201 8.82 -18.25 14.86
C SER A 201 7.56 -17.99 15.69
N LYS A 202 7.38 -18.72 16.79
CA LYS A 202 6.24 -18.54 17.72
C LYS A 202 6.02 -17.08 18.10
N GLN A 203 7.10 -16.34 18.40
CA GLN A 203 7.07 -14.94 18.82
C GLN A 203 6.60 -13.99 17.71
N ARG A 204 6.70 -14.42 16.45
CA ARG A 204 6.28 -13.64 15.27
C ARG A 204 4.95 -14.12 14.68
N ALA A 205 4.30 -15.11 15.31
CA ALA A 205 3.03 -15.64 14.86
C ALA A 205 1.94 -14.57 14.96
N GLN A 206 1.18 -14.41 13.88
CA GLN A 206 0.12 -13.44 13.73
C GLN A 206 -1.20 -14.13 13.41
N LYS A 207 -2.31 -13.45 13.73
CA LYS A 207 -3.65 -13.93 13.40
C LYS A 207 -3.76 -14.23 11.90
N GLY A 208 -4.22 -15.44 11.57
CA GLY A 208 -4.31 -15.96 10.21
C GLY A 208 -3.07 -16.71 9.74
N ASP A 209 -2.03 -16.88 10.55
CA ASP A 209 -0.96 -17.84 10.27
C ASP A 209 -1.48 -19.27 10.43
N LEU A 210 -0.83 -20.23 9.77
CA LEU A 210 -1.04 -21.65 10.02
C LEU A 210 -0.13 -22.11 11.14
N VAL A 211 -0.65 -22.99 11.99
CA VAL A 211 0.10 -23.71 13.03
C VAL A 211 0.05 -25.20 12.74
N PHE A 212 1.19 -25.87 12.85
CA PHE A 212 1.35 -27.26 12.44
C PHE A 212 1.81 -28.13 13.61
N PHE A 213 1.35 -29.39 13.62
CA PHE A 213 1.66 -30.36 14.66
C PHE A 213 2.11 -31.69 14.07
N GLY A 214 2.90 -32.43 14.83
CA GLY A 214 3.43 -33.73 14.43
C GLY A 214 4.69 -34.09 15.21
N SER A 215 5.36 -35.17 14.80
CA SER A 215 6.61 -35.63 15.45
C SER A 215 7.84 -34.83 15.01
N GLY A 216 7.74 -34.02 13.96
CA GLY A 216 8.81 -33.16 13.50
C GLY A 216 8.52 -32.49 12.15
N THR A 217 9.47 -31.73 11.64
CA THR A 217 9.33 -30.95 10.39
C THR A 217 9.10 -31.82 9.14
N GLY A 218 9.56 -33.07 9.18
CA GLY A 218 9.36 -34.08 8.15
C GLY A 218 8.01 -34.82 8.23
N SER A 219 7.35 -34.78 9.38
CA SER A 219 6.19 -35.61 9.74
C SER A 219 5.11 -34.76 10.43
N ILE A 220 4.45 -33.91 9.64
CA ILE A 220 3.29 -33.11 10.08
C ILE A 220 2.04 -33.96 9.94
N SER A 221 1.30 -34.12 11.05
CA SER A 221 0.04 -34.85 11.12
C SER A 221 -1.19 -33.94 11.18
N HIS A 222 -1.04 -32.68 11.62
CA HIS A 222 -2.17 -31.77 11.81
C HIS A 222 -1.85 -30.32 11.46
N VAL A 223 -2.88 -29.54 11.15
CA VAL A 223 -2.79 -28.11 10.88
C VAL A 223 -4.03 -27.37 11.38
N GLY A 224 -3.82 -26.20 11.96
CA GLY A 224 -4.88 -25.25 12.34
C GLY A 224 -4.57 -23.83 11.88
N ILE A 225 -5.56 -22.94 12.01
CA ILE A 225 -5.42 -21.50 11.77
C ILE A 225 -5.22 -20.80 13.10
N TYR A 226 -4.08 -20.13 13.29
CA TYR A 226 -3.80 -19.36 14.49
C TYR A 226 -4.70 -18.11 14.57
N VAL A 227 -5.41 -17.94 15.68
CA VAL A 227 -6.35 -16.82 15.90
C VAL A 227 -5.87 -15.81 16.94
N GLY A 228 -4.62 -15.98 17.42
CA GLY A 228 -4.00 -15.13 18.43
C GLY A 228 -4.16 -15.65 19.85
N GLY A 229 -3.39 -15.10 20.79
CA GLY A 229 -3.48 -15.44 22.21
C GLY A 229 -3.20 -16.92 22.53
N GLY A 230 -2.34 -17.57 21.73
CA GLY A 230 -2.04 -19.00 21.90
C GLY A 230 -3.18 -19.94 21.50
N LYS A 231 -4.17 -19.46 20.73
CA LYS A 231 -5.33 -20.24 20.28
C LYS A 231 -5.35 -20.45 18.78
N MET A 232 -6.01 -21.51 18.35
CA MET A 232 -6.29 -21.82 16.95
C MET A 232 -7.74 -22.19 16.72
N ILE A 233 -8.17 -22.13 15.45
CA ILE A 233 -9.37 -22.78 14.94
C ILE A 233 -8.94 -23.85 13.93
N ASP A 234 -9.46 -25.05 14.08
CA ASP A 234 -9.03 -26.22 13.30
C ASP A 234 -10.18 -27.23 13.15
N ALA A 235 -9.96 -28.26 12.34
CA ALA A 235 -10.86 -29.40 12.19
C ALA A 235 -10.14 -30.67 12.62
N GLN A 236 -10.68 -31.39 13.62
CA GLN A 236 -10.14 -32.63 14.18
C GLN A 236 -11.29 -33.57 14.58
N ASP A 237 -11.03 -34.76 15.10
CA ASP A 237 -12.03 -35.83 15.32
C ASP A 237 -13.39 -35.37 15.87
N ASN A 238 -13.42 -34.41 16.81
CA ASN A 238 -14.65 -33.85 17.37
C ASN A 238 -15.23 -32.63 16.62
N GLY A 239 -14.88 -32.46 15.36
CA GLY A 239 -15.33 -31.40 14.45
C GLY A 239 -14.46 -30.15 14.45
N VAL A 240 -14.99 -29.09 13.80
CA VAL A 240 -14.34 -27.79 13.75
C VAL A 240 -14.52 -27.05 15.08
N LYS A 241 -13.43 -26.65 15.74
CA LYS A 241 -13.49 -25.98 17.05
C LYS A 241 -12.39 -24.94 17.24
N ASN A 242 -12.55 -24.11 18.27
CA ASN A 242 -11.47 -23.27 18.79
C ASN A 242 -10.80 -23.97 19.95
N GLU A 243 -9.47 -23.94 20.02
CA GLU A 243 -8.73 -24.50 21.15
C GLU A 243 -7.35 -23.85 21.35
N LYS A 244 -6.67 -24.26 22.42
CA LYS A 244 -5.30 -23.83 22.73
C LYS A 244 -4.30 -24.60 21.87
N VAL A 245 -3.31 -23.90 21.33
CA VAL A 245 -2.18 -24.49 20.60
C VAL A 245 -1.25 -25.27 21.54
N TYR A 246 -1.05 -24.75 22.75
CA TYR A 246 -0.07 -25.27 23.71
C TYR A 246 -0.76 -26.08 24.80
N VAL A 247 -0.92 -27.36 24.55
CA VAL A 247 -1.52 -28.35 25.45
C VAL A 247 -0.77 -29.69 25.30
N PRO A 248 -0.80 -30.58 26.31
CA PRO A 248 0.06 -31.78 26.33
C PRO A 248 -0.08 -32.73 25.13
N TRP A 249 -1.28 -32.82 24.53
CA TRP A 249 -1.54 -33.69 23.38
C TRP A 249 -1.20 -33.06 22.02
N TRP A 250 -0.89 -31.75 21.99
CA TRP A 250 -0.50 -31.05 20.77
C TRP A 250 1.00 -30.79 20.73
N HIS A 251 1.69 -31.47 19.82
CA HIS A 251 3.12 -31.26 19.57
C HIS A 251 3.32 -30.23 18.46
N ALA A 252 3.32 -28.93 18.84
CA ALA A 252 3.48 -27.84 17.88
C ALA A 252 4.89 -27.86 17.25
N VAL A 253 4.95 -28.08 15.93
CA VAL A 253 6.20 -28.15 15.16
C VAL A 253 6.61 -26.77 14.65
N GLY A 254 5.66 -25.94 14.25
CA GLY A 254 5.97 -24.60 13.75
C GLY A 254 4.79 -23.86 13.14
N TYR A 255 5.07 -22.65 12.65
CA TYR A 255 4.10 -21.78 12.02
C TYR A 255 4.50 -21.42 10.59
N SER A 256 3.53 -21.11 9.75
CA SER A 256 3.78 -20.53 8.43
C SER A 256 2.76 -19.45 8.08
N ARG A 257 3.12 -18.54 7.17
CA ARG A 257 2.27 -17.39 6.76
C ARG A 257 1.89 -17.48 5.29
N PRO A 258 0.73 -18.06 4.93
CA PRO A 258 0.28 -18.12 3.54
C PRO A 258 -0.16 -16.76 2.98
N VAL A 259 -0.71 -15.90 3.85
CA VAL A 259 -1.20 -14.55 3.54
C VAL A 259 -0.86 -13.63 4.71
N ASN A 260 -0.34 -12.44 4.42
CA ASN A 260 -0.11 -11.43 5.44
C ASN A 260 -1.29 -10.45 5.47
N PHE A 261 -2.12 -10.53 6.51
CA PHE A 261 -3.31 -9.68 6.68
C PHE A 261 -3.02 -8.31 7.28
N GLY A 262 -1.78 -8.03 7.70
CA GLY A 262 -1.39 -6.76 8.32
C GLY A 262 -1.87 -6.56 9.75
N ALA A 263 -2.36 -7.62 10.39
CA ALA A 263 -2.77 -7.64 11.79
C ALA A 263 -1.57 -7.67 12.76
#